data_AF-A0A9E6S7Y1-F1
#
_entry.id   AF-A0A9E6S7Y1-F1
#
_cell.length_a   1.000
_cell.length_b   1.000
_cell.length_c   1.000
_cell.angle_alpha   90.00
_cell.angle_beta   90.00
_cell.angle_gamma   90.00
#
_symmetry.space_group_name_H-M   'P 1'
#
loop_
_entity.id
_entity.type
_entity.pdbx_description
1 polymer ?
#
loop_
_entity_poly.entity_id
_entity_poly.type
_entity_poly.pdbx_seq_one_letter_code
_entity_poly.pdbx_strand_id
1 'polypeptide(L)' 'MSVTISDETLNACGMNETQFKQEIALLLFQSGKLAIGQASKLAQMDKIHFCQLLKERQIPLYSYEI' A
#
# COMPACT_ATOMS: atom_id res chain seq x y z
N MET A 1 -5.76 -6.39 -17.90
CA MET A 1 -6.62 -5.19 -17.85
C MET A 1 -5.94 -4.20 -16.92
N SER A 2 -5.75 -2.95 -17.33
CA SER A 2 -5.12 -1.89 -16.51
C SER A 2 -6.20 -0.97 -15.94
N VAL A 3 -6.03 -0.56 -14.68
CA VAL A 3 -6.83 0.51 -14.06
C VAL A 3 -5.95 1.76 -14.01
N THR A 4 -6.45 2.87 -14.57
CA THR A 4 -5.75 4.15 -14.59
C THR A 4 -6.40 5.10 -13.60
N ILE A 5 -5.59 5.74 -12.74
CA ILE A 5 -6.03 6.79 -11.83
C ILE A 5 -5.60 8.13 -12.44
N SER A 6 -6.51 9.09 -12.53
CA SER A 6 -6.22 10.42 -13.08
C SER A 6 -5.48 11.31 -12.08
N ASP A 7 -4.69 12.25 -12.59
CA ASP A 7 -4.04 13.28 -11.75
C ASP A 7 -5.07 14.12 -10.97
N GLU A 8 -6.25 14.34 -11.53
CA GLU A 8 -7.36 15.01 -10.83
C GLU A 8 -7.72 14.27 -9.53
N THR A 9 -7.79 12.94 -9.57
CA THR A 9 -8.09 12.13 -8.39
C THR A 9 -6.95 12.21 -7.38
N LEU A 10 -5.70 12.12 -7.84
CA LEU A 10 -4.52 12.23 -6.98
C LEU A 10 -4.45 13.59 -6.29
N ASN A 11 -4.68 14.67 -7.04
CA ASN A 11 -4.71 16.04 -6.54
C ASN A 11 -5.85 16.26 -5.54
N ALA A 12 -7.03 15.68 -5.77
CA ALA A 12 -8.15 15.74 -4.84
C ALA A 12 -7.83 15.03 -3.49
N CYS A 13 -7.01 13.98 -3.52
CA CYS A 13 -6.49 13.33 -2.32
C CYS A 13 -5.32 14.09 -1.67
N GLY A 14 -4.75 15.10 -2.33
CA GLY A 14 -3.54 15.77 -1.88
C GLY A 14 -2.31 14.85 -1.88
N MET A 15 -2.28 13.85 -2.75
CA MET A 15 -1.24 12.82 -2.82
C MET A 15 -0.58 12.81 -4.19
N ASN A 16 0.72 12.52 -4.24
CA ASN A 16 1.36 12.10 -5.48
C ASN A 16 1.15 10.60 -5.75
N GLU A 17 1.52 10.16 -6.94
CA GLU A 17 1.37 8.76 -7.38
C GLU A 17 2.00 7.75 -6.40
N THR A 18 3.21 8.04 -5.90
CA THR A 18 3.92 7.15 -4.97
C THR A 18 3.21 7.05 -3.62
N GLN A 19 2.78 8.19 -3.06
CA GLN A 19 2.02 8.22 -1.81
C GLN A 19 0.70 7.46 -1.95
N PHE A 20 -0.01 7.67 -3.04
CA PHE A 20 -1.26 6.97 -3.31
C PHE A 20 -1.06 5.45 -3.39
N LYS A 21 -0.03 5.00 -4.13
CA LYS A 21 0.32 3.58 -4.22
C LYS A 21 0.66 2.96 -2.86
N GLN A 22 1.38 3.69 -2.00
CA GLN A 22 1.70 3.25 -0.65
C GLN A 22 0.42 3.11 0.19
N GLU A 23 -0.47 4.10 0.19
CA GLU A 23 -1.73 4.06 0.94
C GLU A 23 -2.63 2.92 0.47
N ILE A 24 -2.76 2.69 -0.84
CA ILE A 24 -3.52 1.56 -1.38
C ILE A 24 -2.88 0.22 -0.99
N ALA A 25 -1.54 0.11 -1.05
CA ALA A 25 -0.85 -1.10 -0.64
C ALA A 25 -1.06 -1.42 0.85
N LEU A 26 -1.03 -0.40 1.72
CA LEU A 26 -1.31 -0.55 3.15
C LEU A 26 -2.75 -1.01 3.38
N LEU A 27 -3.72 -0.36 2.74
CA LEU A 27 -5.14 -0.70 2.86
C LEU A 27 -5.44 -2.14 2.39
N LEU A 28 -4.85 -2.56 1.27
CA LEU A 28 -5.03 -3.90 0.74
C LEU A 28 -4.30 -4.97 1.56
N PHE A 29 -3.15 -4.65 2.15
CA PHE A 29 -2.47 -5.54 3.09
C PHE A 29 -3.29 -5.70 4.38
N GLN A 30 -3.73 -4.58 4.98
CA GLN A 30 -4.50 -4.59 6.23
C GLN A 30 -5.83 -5.34 6.10
N SER A 31 -6.45 -5.31 4.91
CA SER A 31 -7.68 -6.06 4.61
C SER A 31 -7.44 -7.52 4.19
N GLY A 32 -6.20 -8.02 4.26
CA GLY A 32 -5.83 -9.40 3.92
C GLY A 32 -5.93 -9.72 2.42
N LYS A 33 -6.06 -8.71 1.55
CA LYS A 33 -6.21 -8.90 0.09
C LYS A 33 -4.89 -9.08 -0.63
N LEU A 34 -3.81 -8.50 -0.09
CA LEU A 34 -2.46 -8.67 -0.63
C LEU A 34 -1.52 -9.22 0.43
N ALA A 35 -0.75 -10.24 0.04
CA ALA A 35 0.37 -10.70 0.85
C ALA A 35 1.50 -9.64 0.84
N ILE A 36 2.38 -9.67 1.84
CA ILE A 36 3.42 -8.66 2.05
C ILE A 36 4.29 -8.39 0.82
N GLY A 37 4.61 -9.43 0.03
CA GLY A 37 5.41 -9.29 -1.19
C GLY A 37 4.67 -8.68 -2.38
N GLN A 38 3.34 -8.77 -2.41
CA GLN A 38 2.52 -8.08 -3.42
C GLN A 38 2.29 -6.62 -3.02
N ALA A 39 2.00 -6.39 -1.74
CA ALA A 39 1.81 -5.06 -1.20
C ALA A 39 3.09 -4.20 -1.33
N SER A 40 4.28 -4.75 -1.03
CA SER A 40 5.54 -4.02 -1.19
C SER A 40 5.79 -3.60 -2.65
N LYS A 41 5.51 -4.50 -3.61
CA LYS A 41 5.61 -4.20 -5.04
C LYS A 41 4.65 -3.10 -5.48
N LEU A 42 3.41 -3.13 -5.00
CA LEU A 42 2.43 -2.07 -5.28
C LEU A 42 2.89 -0.73 -4.72
N ALA A 43 3.43 -0.72 -3.49
CA ALA A 43 4.03 0.43 -2.83
C ALA A 43 5.36 0.90 -3.47
N GLN A 44 5.83 0.22 -4.52
CA GLN A 44 7.10 0.49 -5.23
C GLN A 44 8.33 0.48 -4.31
N MET A 45 8.37 -0.42 -3.34
CA MET A 45 9.49 -0.58 -2.42
C MET A 45 9.77 -2.06 -2.14
N ASP A 46 10.96 -2.35 -1.60
CA ASP A 46 11.25 -3.70 -1.13
C ASP A 46 10.49 -4.04 0.15
N LYS A 47 10.53 -5.32 0.52
CA LYS A 47 9.81 -5.85 1.68
C LYS A 47 10.28 -5.24 3.00
N ILE A 48 11.55 -4.88 3.14
CA ILE A 48 12.11 -4.35 4.39
C ILE A 48 11.55 -2.94 4.62
N HIS A 49 11.61 -2.09 3.59
CA HIS A 49 11.01 -0.75 3.65
C HIS A 49 9.49 -0.81 3.88
N PHE A 50 8.79 -1.76 3.25
CA PHE A 50 7.35 -1.93 3.49
C PHE A 50 7.04 -2.37 4.93
N CYS A 51 7.81 -3.31 5.49
CA CYS A 51 7.70 -3.68 6.90
C CYS A 51 7.94 -2.49 7.83
N GLN A 52 8.88 -1.61 7.50
CA GLN A 52 9.13 -0.40 8.28
C GLN A 52 7.94 0.56 8.20
N LEU A 53 7.40 0.78 7.00
CA LEU A 53 6.20 1.61 6.80
C LEU A 53 4.99 1.08 7.61
N LEU A 54 4.78 -0.25 7.64
CA LEU A 54 3.75 -0.87 8.46
C LEU A 54 3.95 -0.56 9.96
N LYS A 55 5.19 -0.62 10.45
CA LYS A 55 5.52 -0.26 11.84
C LYS A 55 5.25 1.21 12.14
N GLU A 56 5.65 2.11 11.25
CA GLU A 56 5.42 3.56 11.38
C GLU A 56 3.92 3.90 11.44
N ARG A 57 3.10 3.16 10.68
CA ARG A 57 1.64 3.30 10.65
C ARG A 57 0.91 2.43 11.67
N GLN A 58 1.64 1.72 12.53
CA GLN A 58 1.09 0.82 13.56
C GLN A 58 0.18 -0.27 13.00
N ILE A 59 0.44 -0.74 11.77
CA ILE A 59 -0.29 -1.83 11.14
C ILE A 59 0.38 -3.16 11.53
N PRO A 60 -0.35 -4.09 12.17
CA PRO A 60 0.22 -5.37 12.56
C PRO A 60 0.71 -6.17 11.35
N LEU A 61 1.90 -6.77 11.47
CA LEU A 61 2.42 -7.71 10.47
C LEU A 61 1.62 -9.03 10.44
N TYR A 62 0.94 -9.33 11.54
CA TYR A 62 0.13 -10.53 11.74
C TYR A 62 -1.34 -10.14 11.77
N SER A 63 -1.95 -9.97 10.59
CA SER A 63 -3.39 -9.88 10.49
C SER A 63 -3.84 -10.94 9.48
N TYR A 64 -4.37 -12.04 10.02
CA TYR A 64 -5.07 -13.16 9.39
C TYR A 64 -4.22 -14.29 8.76
N GLU A 65 -3.83 -15.25 9.61
CA GLU A 65 -4.07 -16.67 9.31
C GLU A 65 -5.50 -17.00 9.76
N ILE A 66 -6.44 -17.14 8.82
CA ILE A 66 -7.65 -17.98 8.97
C ILE A 66 -7.94 -18.59 7.61
#